data_AF-A0A401W2S2-F1
#
_entry.id   AF-A0A401W2S2-F1
#
_cell.length_a   1.000
_cell.length_b   1.000
_cell.length_c   1.000
_cell.angle_alpha   90.00
_cell.angle_beta   90.00
_cell.angle_gamma   90.00
#
_symmetry.space_group_name_H-M   'P 1'
#
loop_
_entity.id
_entity.type
_entity.pdbx_description
1 polymer ?
#
loop_
_entity_poly.entity_id
_entity_poly.type
_entity_poly.pdbx_seq_one_letter_code
_entity_poly.pdbx_strand_id
1 'polypeptide(L)' 'MSAAVMWRKSTYSGADGGSCVEVATRPGAVHVRDSKDATGLQLAISPRAWSAFVQFAVTSGA' A
#
# COMPACT_ATOMS: atom_id res chain seq x y z
N MET A 1 -16.70 16.49 -7.67
CA MET A 1 -16.33 15.12 -8.08
C MET A 1 -15.11 14.73 -7.28
N SER A 2 -15.27 13.90 -6.24
CA SER A 2 -14.15 13.47 -5.40
C SER A 2 -13.24 12.54 -6.21
N ALA A 3 -11.96 12.87 -6.33
CA ALA A 3 -11.00 12.05 -7.07
C ALA A 3 -11.02 10.62 -6.49
N ALA A 4 -11.39 9.64 -7.32
CA ALA A 4 -11.37 8.24 -6.92
C ALA A 4 -9.93 7.83 -6.56
N VAL A 5 -9.76 7.20 -5.40
CA VAL A 5 -8.46 6.70 -4.97
C VAL A 5 -8.06 5.55 -5.89
N MET A 6 -6.97 5.72 -6.62
CA MET A 6 -6.46 4.70 -7.56
C MET A 6 -5.60 3.69 -6.83
N TRP A 7 -6.19 2.56 -6.47
CA TRP A 7 -5.51 1.46 -5.77
C TRP A 7 -4.75 0.57 -6.76
N ARG A 8 -3.50 0.26 -6.42
CA ARG A 8 -2.68 -0.73 -7.11
C ARG A 8 -2.49 -1.94 -6.22
N LYS A 9 -2.96 -3.10 -6.68
CA LYS A 9 -2.77 -4.40 -6.02
C LYS A 9 -1.38 -4.95 -6.30
N SER A 10 -0.77 -5.58 -5.29
CA SER A 10 0.49 -6.28 -5.45
C SER A 10 0.32 -7.55 -6.31
N THR A 11 1.32 -7.86 -7.13
CA THR A 11 1.35 -9.10 -7.92
C THR A 11 1.54 -10.35 -7.07
N TYR A 12 1.99 -10.19 -5.82
CA TYR A 12 2.11 -11.27 -4.83
C TYR A 12 0.78 -11.56 -4.10
N SER A 13 -0.26 -10.77 -4.37
CA SER A 13 -1.59 -10.93 -3.79
C SER A 13 -2.42 -11.93 -4.61
N GLY A 14 -2.14 -13.22 -4.41
CA GLY A 14 -2.81 -14.35 -5.07
C GLY A 14 -3.81 -15.11 -4.18
N ALA A 15 -4.54 -16.05 -4.78
CA ALA A 15 -5.52 -16.90 -4.10
C ALA A 15 -4.86 -17.92 -3.14
N ASP A 16 -3.59 -18.27 -3.38
CA ASP A 16 -2.85 -19.30 -2.64
C ASP A 16 -2.25 -18.82 -1.30
N GLY A 17 -2.84 -17.78 -0.69
CA GLY A 17 -2.44 -17.33 0.66
C GLY A 17 -1.26 -16.36 0.74
N GLY A 18 -0.81 -15.80 -0.39
CA GLY A 18 0.21 -14.73 -0.41
C GLY A 18 -0.25 -13.43 0.27
N SER A 19 0.70 -12.58 0.66
CA SER A 19 0.44 -11.28 1.29
C SER A 19 -0.43 -10.39 0.39
N CYS A 20 -1.57 -9.93 0.94
CA CYS A 20 -2.64 -9.25 0.21
C CYS A 20 -2.60 -7.74 0.46
N VAL A 21 -1.80 -7.00 -0.30
CA VAL A 21 -1.64 -5.55 -0.08
C VAL A 21 -2.01 -4.74 -1.33
N GLU A 22 -2.71 -3.63 -1.09
CA GLU A 22 -3.01 -2.59 -2.06
C GLU A 22 -2.45 -1.25 -1.60
N VAL A 23 -1.92 -0.48 -2.54
CA VAL A 23 -1.34 0.85 -2.27
C VAL A 23 -1.98 1.90 -3.17
N ALA A 24 -2.26 3.08 -2.63
CA ALA A 24 -2.72 4.22 -3.42
C ALA A 24 -1.99 5.51 -3.01
N THR A 25 -1.55 6.28 -4.01
CA THR A 25 -0.88 7.56 -3.79
C THR A 25 -1.88 8.70 -3.88
N ARG A 26 -1.92 9.56 -2.87
CA ARG A 26 -2.67 10.83 -2.87
C ARG A 26 -1.77 11.99 -2.46
N PRO A 27 -2.14 13.25 -2.77
CA PRO A 27 -1.46 14.40 -2.20
C PRO A 27 -1.38 14.28 -0.67
N GLY A 28 -0.16 14.31 -0.13
CA GLY A 28 0.09 14.27 1.31
C GLY A 28 0.11 12.89 1.97
N ALA A 29 -0.26 11.80 1.29
CA ALA A 29 -0.22 10.46 1.88
C ALA A 29 -0.13 9.32 0.86
N VAL A 30 0.56 8.25 1.27
CA VAL A 30 0.47 6.93 0.66
C VAL A 30 -0.43 6.06 1.53
N HIS A 31 -1.50 5.55 0.95
CA HIS A 31 -2.43 4.66 1.62
C HIS A 31 -2.05 3.21 1.39
N VAL A 32 -2.09 2.40 2.44
CA VAL A 32 -1.86 0.95 2.37
C VAL A 32 -3.03 0.26 3.05
N ARG A 33 -3.58 -0.76 2.40
CA ARG A 33 -4.66 -1.59 2.96
C ARG A 33 -4.48 -3.05 2.62
N ASP A 34 -5.20 -3.88 3.36
CA ASP A 34 -5.37 -5.29 3.04
C ASP A 34 -6.34 -5.43 1.84
N SER A 35 -5.96 -6.21 0.83
CA SER A 35 -6.79 -6.41 -0.37
C SER A 35 -8.03 -7.26 -0.14
N LYS A 36 -8.04 -8.09 0.91
CA LYS A 36 -9.16 -8.98 1.30
C LYS A 36 -10.15 -8.25 2.22
N ASP A 37 -9.70 -7.20 2.91
CA ASP A 37 -10.56 -6.31 3.70
C ASP A 37 -10.48 -4.85 3.20
N ALA A 38 -11.13 -4.59 2.06
CA ALA A 38 -11.16 -3.26 1.45
C ALA A 38 -11.86 -2.18 2.31
N THR A 39 -12.67 -2.60 3.27
CA THR A 39 -13.46 -1.75 4.19
C THR A 39 -12.82 -1.55 5.56
N GLY A 40 -11.79 -2.33 5.87
CA GLY A 40 -11.06 -2.27 7.13
C GLY A 40 -10.21 -1.03 7.28
N LEU A 41 -9.44 -0.99 8.38
CA LEU A 41 -8.52 0.10 8.66
C LEU A 41 -7.42 0.19 7.60
N GLN A 42 -7.16 1.42 7.17
CA GLN A 42 -6.14 1.73 6.16
C GLN A 42 -5.04 2.55 6.81
N LEU A 43 -3.79 2.21 6.51
CA LEU A 43 -2.66 3.04 6.90
C LEU A 43 -2.61 4.27 5.99
N ALA A 44 -2.31 5.44 6.57
CA ALA A 44 -2.01 6.67 5.84
C ALA A 44 -0.61 7.13 6.24
N ILE A 45 0.34 6.96 5.33
CA ILE A 45 1.76 7.17 5.59
C ILE A 45 2.20 8.44 4.87
N SER A 46 2.96 9.31 5.54
CA SER A 46 3.50 10.50 4.87
C SER A 46 4.44 10.10 3.72
N PRO A 47 4.54 10.90 2.63
CA PRO A 47 5.42 10.57 1.51
C PRO A 47 6.87 10.35 1.93
N ARG A 48 7.37 11.15 2.88
CA ARG A 48 8.73 11.02 3.42
C ARG A 48 8.95 9.69 4.14
N ALA A 49 8.00 9.29 5.00
CA ALA A 49 8.10 8.03 5.72
C ALA A 49 7.99 6.83 4.77
N TRP A 50 7.12 6.91 3.76
CA TRP A 50 7.00 5.87 2.74
C TRP A 50 8.30 5.67 1.96
N SER A 51 8.93 6.75 1.50
CA SER A 51 10.22 6.66 0.79
C SER A 51 11.31 6.02 1.64
N ALA A 52 11.41 6.39 2.92
CA ALA A 52 12.37 5.80 3.85
C ALA A 52 12.10 4.30 4.06
N PHE A 53 10.83 3.91 4.22
CA PHE A 53 10.43 2.52 4.36
C PHE A 53 10.80 1.68 3.12
N VAL A 54 10.51 2.17 1.91
CA VAL A 54 10.85 1.46 0.67
C VAL A 54 12.35 1.31 0.49
N GLN A 55 13.14 2.35 0.80
CA GLN A 55 14.60 2.26 0.76
C GLN A 55 15.15 1.22 1.74
N PHE A 56 14.60 1.16 2.95
CA PHE A 56 14.94 0.14 3.93
C PHE A 56 14.60 -1.27 3.39
N ALA A 57 13.38 -1.49 2.92
CA ALA A 57 12.94 -2.79 2.42
C ALA A 57 13.83 -3.34 1.28
N VAL A 58 14.20 -2.50 0.32
CA VAL A 58 15.08 -2.87 -0.81
C VAL A 58 16.48 -3.22 -0.34
N THR A 59 16.99 -2.55 0.69
CA THR A 59 18.36 -2.76 1.18
C THR A 59 18.46 -3.96 2.12
N SER A 60 17.39 -4.25 2.87
CA SER A 60 17.35 -5.32 3.87
C SER A 60 17.06 -6.71 3.30
N GLY A 61 16.79 -6.84 2.00
CA GLY A 61 16.56 -8.13 1.35
C GLY A 61 15.31 -8.87 1.84
N ALA A 62 14.29 -8.14 2.30
CA ALA A 62 12.98 -8.68 2.64
C ALA A 62 12.16 -9.03 1.38
#